data_AF-A0A3D3JRQ4-F1
#
_entry.id   AF-A0A3D3JRQ4-F1
#
_cell.length_a   1.000
_cell.length_b   1.000
_cell.length_c   1.000
_cell.angle_alpha   90.00
_cell.angle_beta   90.00
_cell.angle_gamma   90.00
#
_symmetry.space_group_name_H-M   'P 1'
#
loop_
_entity.id
_entity.type
_entity.pdbx_description
1 polymer ?
#
loop_
_entity_poly.entity_id
_entity_poly.type
_entity_poly.pdbx_seq_one_letter_code
_entity_poly.pdbx_strand_id
1 'polypeptide(L)'
;MADGPQPYLTTTSHPARVAIFLSGSGSNAERILQQWQAAEAPPFEVVTLVTDRPEHSRACEIGRAFDLPVVANDIREFYRSGGCTRVTLATAEGRSLREKWTDALRRQLAEYQIDFGVFAGFIPLTNITGDFPCLNVHPGDLTYLKGGERYLVGLHTVPIERAILEGLDHLRTSVIIAEPYEDSDDMDSGPILGLSPPVGIDLTGCHPDELRTIVADRPAQRPLGGFGDALEKIAIAHQERLKEGGDWIVLPPVVFDFAAGRFASDADDLYYRGQAGWDRIQTVEYSDVGAAPRGP
;
A
#
# COMPACT_ATOMS: atom_id res chain seq x y z
N MET A 1 30.92 -8.07 -14.47
CA MET A 1 30.07 -7.28 -15.40
C MET A 1 28.77 -7.13 -14.66
N ALA A 2 28.38 -5.90 -14.29
CA ALA A 2 27.10 -5.69 -13.62
C ALA A 2 26.02 -5.98 -14.66
N ASP A 3 25.20 -7.02 -14.39
CA ASP A 3 24.03 -7.29 -15.19
C ASP A 3 23.12 -6.07 -15.08
N GLY A 4 22.60 -5.58 -16.21
CA GLY A 4 21.75 -4.39 -16.24
C GLY A 4 20.46 -4.52 -15.40
N PRO A 5 19.54 -3.54 -15.47
CA PRO A 5 18.33 -3.52 -14.66
C PRO A 5 17.56 -4.84 -14.75
N GLN A 6 17.26 -5.43 -13.58
CA GLN A 6 16.55 -6.69 -13.45
C GLN A 6 15.05 -6.42 -13.28
N PRO A 7 14.19 -6.86 -14.21
CA PRO A 7 12.74 -6.70 -14.07
C PRO A 7 12.22 -7.37 -12.81
N TYR A 8 11.31 -6.71 -12.09
CA TYR A 8 10.64 -7.34 -10.93
C TYR A 8 9.76 -8.51 -11.34
N LEU A 9 9.18 -8.44 -12.54
CA LEU A 9 8.47 -9.52 -13.18
C LEU A 9 9.09 -9.82 -14.53
N THR A 10 9.37 -11.09 -14.77
CA THR A 10 9.76 -11.54 -16.11
C THR A 10 8.51 -11.65 -16.97
N THR A 11 8.54 -11.04 -18.16
CA THR A 11 7.44 -11.20 -19.13
C THR A 11 7.37 -12.66 -19.56
N THR A 12 6.29 -13.35 -19.21
CA THR A 12 6.06 -14.74 -19.63
C THR A 12 5.08 -14.82 -20.79
N SER A 13 4.87 -16.03 -21.33
CA SER A 13 3.83 -16.28 -22.34
C SER A 13 2.41 -16.23 -21.78
N HIS A 14 2.25 -16.12 -20.45
CA HIS A 14 0.97 -16.04 -19.76
C HIS A 14 0.89 -14.74 -18.95
N PRO A 15 -0.32 -14.19 -18.74
CA PRO A 15 -0.51 -13.06 -17.82
C PRO A 15 0.00 -13.41 -16.41
N ALA A 16 0.61 -12.45 -15.73
CA ALA A 16 1.06 -12.64 -14.35
C ALA A 16 -0.15 -12.93 -13.43
N ARG A 17 0.04 -13.73 -12.39
CA ARG A 17 -1.03 -14.17 -11.47
C ARG A 17 -1.00 -13.35 -10.19
N VAL A 18 -2.12 -12.72 -9.85
CA VAL A 18 -2.19 -11.69 -8.81
C VAL A 18 -3.14 -12.06 -7.69
N ALA A 19 -2.67 -11.92 -6.45
CA ALA A 19 -3.53 -11.93 -5.27
C ALA A 19 -3.75 -10.51 -4.74
N ILE A 20 -5.00 -10.15 -4.45
CA ILE A 20 -5.34 -8.84 -3.89
C ILE A 20 -5.75 -8.99 -2.42
N PHE A 21 -5.03 -8.32 -1.52
CA PHE A 21 -5.21 -8.40 -0.08
C PHE A 21 -5.98 -7.19 0.44
N LEU A 22 -6.96 -7.40 1.31
CA LEU A 22 -7.79 -6.35 1.89
C LEU A 22 -8.32 -6.71 3.30
N SER A 23 -8.40 -5.71 4.17
CA SER A 23 -8.88 -5.88 5.55
C SER A 23 -10.23 -5.22 5.85
N GLY A 24 -10.78 -4.44 4.91
CA GLY A 24 -11.91 -3.54 5.16
C GLY A 24 -12.81 -3.36 3.94
N SER A 25 -13.11 -2.11 3.57
CA SER A 25 -14.07 -1.80 2.51
C SER A 25 -13.70 -2.36 1.15
N GLY A 26 -12.40 -2.55 0.87
CA GLY A 26 -11.91 -3.09 -0.39
C GLY A 26 -12.01 -2.14 -1.58
N SER A 27 -12.24 -0.84 -1.36
CA SER A 27 -12.44 0.12 -2.46
C SER A 27 -11.27 0.16 -3.45
N ASN A 28 -10.04 0.03 -2.96
CA ASN A 28 -8.85 -0.03 -3.81
C ASN A 28 -8.84 -1.32 -4.67
N ALA A 29 -9.25 -2.45 -4.09
CA ALA A 29 -9.41 -3.71 -4.82
C ALA A 29 -10.50 -3.59 -5.90
N GLU A 30 -11.65 -3.00 -5.57
CA GLU A 30 -12.74 -2.79 -6.54
C GLU A 30 -12.28 -1.94 -7.74
N ARG A 31 -11.47 -0.90 -7.53
CA ARG A 31 -10.93 -0.09 -8.64
C ARG A 31 -9.99 -0.87 -9.54
N ILE A 32 -9.10 -1.68 -8.97
CA ILE A 32 -8.23 -2.57 -9.75
C ILE A 32 -9.08 -3.54 -10.57
N LEU A 33 -10.06 -4.20 -9.93
CA LEU A 33 -10.92 -5.20 -10.58
C LEU A 33 -11.80 -4.61 -11.68
N GLN A 34 -12.35 -3.40 -11.47
CA GLN A 34 -13.12 -2.68 -12.49
C GLN A 34 -12.28 -2.41 -13.74
N GLN A 35 -11.04 -1.93 -13.58
CA GLN A 35 -10.15 -1.69 -14.70
C GLN A 35 -9.67 -2.99 -15.36
N TRP A 36 -9.38 -4.01 -14.56
CA TRP A 36 -9.02 -5.34 -15.03
C TRP A 36 -10.11 -5.96 -15.91
N GLN A 37 -11.38 -5.91 -15.48
CA GLN A 37 -12.51 -6.43 -16.24
C GLN A 37 -12.84 -5.60 -17.49
N ALA A 38 -12.54 -4.29 -17.47
CA ALA A 38 -12.75 -3.40 -18.61
C ALA A 38 -11.63 -3.47 -19.66
N ALA A 39 -10.46 -4.01 -19.32
CA ALA A 39 -9.33 -4.13 -20.23
C ALA A 39 -9.55 -5.24 -21.26
N GLU A 40 -9.27 -4.98 -22.55
CA GLU A 40 -9.39 -5.98 -23.62
C GLU A 40 -8.38 -7.13 -23.45
N ALA A 41 -7.17 -6.81 -22.98
CA ALA A 41 -6.08 -7.75 -22.76
C ALA A 41 -5.29 -7.34 -21.50
N PRO A 42 -5.80 -7.62 -20.29
CA PRO A 42 -5.11 -7.28 -19.06
C PRO A 42 -3.75 -8.03 -18.99
N PRO A 43 -2.66 -7.37 -18.54
CA PRO A 43 -1.34 -8.01 -18.43
C PRO A 43 -1.22 -9.00 -17.27
N PHE A 44 -2.32 -9.22 -16.54
CA PHE A 44 -2.40 -10.13 -15.40
C PHE A 44 -3.79 -10.78 -15.27
N GLU A 45 -3.83 -11.86 -14.51
CA GLU A 45 -5.03 -12.54 -14.04
C GLU A 45 -5.15 -12.32 -12.52
N VAL A 46 -6.31 -11.90 -12.03
CA VAL A 46 -6.59 -11.91 -10.59
C VAL A 46 -7.02 -13.32 -10.20
N VAL A 47 -6.24 -13.98 -9.36
CA VAL A 47 -6.45 -15.41 -9.05
C VAL A 47 -7.13 -15.63 -7.71
N THR A 48 -7.06 -14.66 -6.79
CA THR A 48 -7.75 -14.73 -5.49
C THR A 48 -7.80 -13.38 -4.78
N LEU A 49 -8.79 -13.22 -3.90
CA LEU A 49 -8.80 -12.17 -2.89
C LEU A 49 -8.39 -12.74 -1.53
N VAL A 50 -7.69 -11.96 -0.72
CA VAL A 50 -7.18 -12.40 0.58
C VAL A 50 -7.64 -11.45 1.69
N THR A 51 -8.12 -11.98 2.81
CA THR A 51 -8.48 -11.14 3.95
C THR A 51 -8.08 -11.72 5.31
N ASP A 52 -7.63 -10.84 6.22
CA ASP A 52 -7.34 -11.14 7.62
C ASP A 52 -8.56 -10.97 8.54
N ARG A 53 -9.69 -10.47 8.01
CA ARG A 53 -10.90 -10.11 8.78
C ARG A 53 -12.18 -10.48 8.01
N PRO A 54 -12.45 -11.77 7.79
CA PRO A 54 -13.59 -12.21 6.99
C PRO A 54 -14.94 -11.66 7.45
N GLU A 55 -15.12 -11.40 8.75
CA GLU A 55 -16.38 -10.84 9.30
C GLU A 55 -16.56 -9.32 9.09
N HIS A 56 -15.46 -8.58 8.86
CA HIS A 56 -15.48 -7.11 8.77
C HIS A 56 -14.99 -6.57 7.42
N SER A 57 -14.45 -7.43 6.57
CA SER A 57 -13.98 -7.12 5.24
C SER A 57 -15.06 -7.38 4.20
N ARG A 58 -15.09 -6.57 3.13
CA ARG A 58 -15.94 -6.80 1.95
C ARG A 58 -15.35 -7.83 0.98
N ALA A 59 -14.25 -8.51 1.30
CA ALA A 59 -13.59 -9.48 0.41
C ALA A 59 -14.54 -10.53 -0.16
N CYS A 60 -15.41 -11.13 0.66
CA CYS A 60 -16.39 -12.12 0.19
C CYS A 60 -17.48 -11.53 -0.71
N GLU A 61 -17.88 -10.28 -0.48
CA GLU A 61 -18.84 -9.57 -1.32
C GLU A 61 -18.22 -9.27 -2.69
N ILE A 62 -17.01 -8.70 -2.70
CA ILE A 62 -16.25 -8.38 -3.91
C ILE A 62 -15.91 -9.66 -4.69
N GLY A 63 -15.46 -10.71 -4.00
CA GLY A 63 -15.16 -12.00 -4.62
C GLY A 63 -16.35 -12.57 -5.38
N ARG A 64 -17.57 -12.52 -4.81
CA ARG A 64 -18.78 -12.93 -5.52
C ARG A 64 -19.12 -12.03 -6.71
N ALA A 65 -18.91 -10.72 -6.59
CA ALA A 65 -19.23 -9.77 -7.66
C ALA A 65 -18.33 -9.95 -8.90
N PHE A 66 -17.09 -10.40 -8.70
CA PHE A 66 -16.09 -10.60 -9.76
C PHE A 66 -15.80 -12.08 -10.07
N ASP A 67 -16.56 -13.01 -9.49
CA ASP A 67 -16.37 -14.47 -9.62
C ASP A 67 -14.95 -14.95 -9.24
N LEU A 68 -14.44 -14.43 -8.12
CA LEU A 68 -13.12 -14.73 -7.59
C LEU A 68 -13.19 -15.53 -6.28
N PRO A 69 -12.29 -16.51 -6.10
CA PRO A 69 -12.14 -17.19 -4.82
C PRO A 69 -11.61 -16.22 -3.76
N VAL A 70 -11.92 -16.52 -2.50
CA VAL A 70 -11.50 -15.72 -1.34
C VAL A 70 -10.80 -16.60 -0.32
N VAL A 71 -9.55 -16.28 -0.04
CA VAL A 71 -8.78 -16.87 1.06
C VAL A 71 -8.97 -16.01 2.31
N ALA A 72 -9.65 -16.58 3.30
CA ALA A 72 -9.79 -15.99 4.62
C ALA A 72 -8.76 -16.59 5.58
N ASN A 73 -7.89 -15.75 6.13
CA ASN A 73 -6.94 -16.13 7.18
C ASN A 73 -7.09 -15.21 8.38
N ASP A 74 -8.13 -15.44 9.18
CA ASP A 74 -8.51 -14.54 10.27
C ASP A 74 -7.40 -14.43 11.33
N ILE A 75 -6.78 -13.25 11.40
CA ILE A 75 -5.64 -13.03 12.30
C ILE A 75 -6.06 -12.96 13.76
N ARG A 76 -7.27 -12.48 14.05
CA ARG A 76 -7.79 -12.37 15.42
C ARG A 76 -8.20 -13.74 15.94
N GLU A 77 -8.87 -14.53 15.11
CA GLU A 77 -9.18 -15.92 15.44
C GLU A 77 -7.90 -16.73 15.65
N PHE A 78 -6.91 -16.58 14.77
CA PHE A 78 -5.62 -17.24 14.91
C PHE A 78 -4.97 -16.93 16.26
N TYR A 79 -4.89 -15.65 16.66
CA TYR A 79 -4.34 -15.28 17.97
C TYR A 79 -5.17 -15.83 19.12
N ARG A 80 -6.50 -15.77 19.03
CA ARG A 80 -7.39 -16.25 20.10
C ARG A 80 -7.24 -17.74 20.31
N SER A 81 -7.09 -18.51 19.23
CA SER A 81 -6.81 -19.95 19.28
C SER A 81 -5.46 -20.28 19.94
N GLY A 82 -4.49 -19.36 19.83
CA GLY A 82 -3.20 -19.42 20.51
C GLY A 82 -3.17 -18.82 21.92
N GLY A 83 -4.32 -18.42 22.48
CA GLY A 83 -4.42 -17.84 23.83
C GLY A 83 -4.10 -16.35 23.93
N CYS A 84 -3.97 -15.64 22.80
CA CYS A 84 -3.64 -14.22 22.74
C CYS A 84 -4.78 -13.41 22.12
N THR A 85 -5.05 -12.21 22.62
CA THR A 85 -6.05 -11.31 22.00
C THR A 85 -5.42 -10.38 20.96
N ARG A 86 -4.14 -10.07 21.11
CA ARG A 86 -3.35 -9.25 20.18
C ARG A 86 -1.88 -9.62 20.27
N VAL A 87 -1.16 -9.34 19.20
CA VAL A 87 0.29 -9.50 19.10
C VAL A 87 0.95 -8.16 18.86
N THR A 88 2.12 -7.96 19.47
CA THR A 88 3.04 -6.86 19.17
C THR A 88 4.28 -7.39 18.46
N LEU A 89 4.68 -6.75 17.35
CA LEU A 89 5.88 -7.12 16.60
C LEU A 89 7.18 -6.61 17.26
N ALA A 90 7.06 -5.81 18.32
CA ALA A 90 8.20 -5.37 19.14
C ALA A 90 8.80 -6.50 20.01
N THR A 91 8.19 -7.68 20.02
CA THR A 91 8.66 -8.84 20.81
C THR A 91 8.95 -10.02 19.90
N ALA A 92 9.98 -10.81 20.24
CA ALA A 92 10.35 -12.01 19.50
C ALA A 92 9.20 -13.04 19.45
N GLU A 93 8.49 -13.24 20.58
CA GLU A 93 7.30 -14.09 20.63
C GLU A 93 6.20 -13.61 19.69
N GLY A 94 5.94 -12.31 19.68
CA GLY A 94 4.95 -11.73 18.79
C GLY A 94 5.30 -11.88 17.32
N ARG A 95 6.57 -11.64 16.94
CA ARG A 95 7.05 -11.92 15.59
C ARG A 95 6.91 -13.39 15.22
N SER A 96 7.28 -14.31 16.12
CA SER A 96 7.10 -15.74 15.90
C SER A 96 5.63 -16.13 15.68
N LEU A 97 4.70 -15.54 16.44
CA LEU A 97 3.28 -15.83 16.26
C LEU A 97 2.72 -15.23 14.96
N ARG A 98 3.18 -14.04 14.55
CA ARG A 98 2.85 -13.47 13.23
C ARG A 98 3.40 -14.34 12.11
N GLU A 99 4.62 -14.85 12.23
CA GLU A 99 5.21 -15.73 11.22
C GLU A 99 4.41 -17.02 11.05
N LYS A 100 3.97 -17.65 12.15
CA LYS A 100 3.11 -18.85 12.07
C LYS A 100 1.76 -18.57 11.38
N TRP A 101 1.21 -17.37 11.56
CA TRP A 101 0.01 -16.95 10.83
C TRP A 101 0.31 -16.72 9.34
N THR A 102 1.46 -16.13 9.00
CA THR A 102 1.95 -16.02 7.62
C THR A 102 2.18 -17.41 7.00
N ASP A 103 2.71 -18.39 7.73
CA ASP A 103 2.86 -19.77 7.24
C ASP A 103 1.52 -20.44 6.93
N ALA A 104 0.49 -20.15 7.73
CA ALA A 104 -0.86 -20.61 7.43
C ALA A 104 -1.36 -20.00 6.11
N LEU A 105 -1.12 -18.70 5.91
CA LEU A 105 -1.44 -18.01 4.66
C LEU A 105 -0.69 -18.62 3.47
N ARG A 106 0.62 -18.84 3.58
CA ARG A 106 1.45 -19.48 2.53
C ARG A 106 0.86 -20.80 2.06
N ARG A 107 0.46 -21.66 3.01
CA ARG A 107 -0.17 -22.95 2.69
C ARG A 107 -1.49 -22.79 1.94
N GLN A 108 -2.31 -21.80 2.30
CA GLN A 108 -3.57 -21.52 1.61
C GLN A 108 -3.34 -20.95 0.20
N LEU A 109 -2.26 -20.20 0.00
CA LEU A 109 -1.96 -19.54 -1.29
C LEU A 109 -1.19 -20.43 -2.28
N ALA A 110 -0.63 -21.56 -1.84
CA ALA A 110 0.28 -22.38 -2.62
C ALA A 110 -0.30 -22.85 -3.97
N GLU A 111 -1.60 -23.15 -4.04
CA GLU A 111 -2.26 -23.61 -5.28
C GLU A 111 -2.49 -22.50 -6.31
N TYR A 112 -2.43 -21.23 -5.89
CA TYR A 112 -2.74 -20.10 -6.76
C TYR A 112 -1.57 -19.68 -7.64
N GLN A 113 -0.34 -20.15 -7.38
CA GLN A 113 0.86 -19.82 -8.15
C GLN A 113 0.99 -18.30 -8.38
N ILE A 114 1.01 -17.52 -7.30
CA ILE A 114 1.01 -16.07 -7.34
C ILE A 114 2.39 -15.56 -7.79
N ASP A 115 2.40 -14.66 -8.76
CA ASP A 115 3.61 -13.97 -9.22
C ASP A 115 3.84 -12.66 -8.44
N PHE A 116 2.77 -11.98 -8.04
CA PHE A 116 2.85 -10.81 -7.16
C PHE A 116 1.55 -10.53 -6.39
N GLY A 117 1.66 -9.79 -5.29
CA GLY A 117 0.54 -9.37 -4.44
C GLY A 117 0.22 -7.88 -4.54
N VAL A 118 -1.01 -7.51 -4.19
CA VAL A 118 -1.41 -6.10 -4.01
C VAL A 118 -2.10 -5.92 -2.67
N PHE A 119 -1.50 -5.13 -1.77
CA PHE A 119 -2.06 -4.74 -0.48
C PHE A 119 -2.99 -3.55 -0.66
N ALA A 120 -4.23 -3.83 -1.07
CA ALA A 120 -5.28 -2.86 -1.31
C ALA A 120 -6.02 -2.46 -0.02
N GLY A 121 -5.27 -1.93 0.96
CA GLY A 121 -5.78 -1.64 2.30
C GLY A 121 -5.72 -2.86 3.23
N PHE A 122 -4.65 -3.66 3.09
CA PHE A 122 -4.34 -4.76 4.00
C PHE A 122 -3.60 -4.24 5.23
N ILE A 123 -4.14 -4.47 6.41
CA ILE A 123 -3.67 -3.83 7.65
C ILE A 123 -2.50 -4.59 8.30
N PRO A 124 -2.49 -5.94 8.40
CA PRO A 124 -1.40 -6.63 9.07
C PRO A 124 -0.13 -6.63 8.22
N LEU A 125 1.02 -6.31 8.84
CA LEU A 125 2.31 -6.69 8.29
C LEU A 125 2.41 -8.21 8.10
N THR A 126 3.03 -8.65 7.03
CA THR A 126 3.18 -10.07 6.72
C THR A 126 4.46 -10.28 5.93
N ASN A 127 5.17 -11.37 6.22
CA ASN A 127 6.38 -11.75 5.49
C ASN A 127 6.07 -12.51 4.19
N ILE A 128 4.80 -12.53 3.74
CA ILE A 128 4.46 -12.99 2.38
C ILE A 128 5.15 -12.13 1.32
N THR A 129 5.56 -10.91 1.67
CA THR A 129 6.40 -10.01 0.85
C THR A 129 7.77 -10.61 0.51
N GLY A 130 8.25 -11.58 1.28
CA GLY A 130 9.49 -12.33 1.00
C GLY A 130 9.30 -13.49 0.04
N ASP A 131 8.05 -13.88 -0.26
CA ASP A 131 7.74 -15.00 -1.14
C ASP A 131 7.57 -14.54 -2.59
N PHE A 132 6.99 -13.34 -2.78
CA PHE A 132 6.82 -12.66 -4.06
C PHE A 132 6.64 -11.15 -3.83
N PRO A 133 6.94 -10.30 -4.85
CA PRO A 133 6.76 -8.86 -4.73
C PRO A 133 5.33 -8.49 -4.35
N CYS A 134 5.16 -7.58 -3.40
CA CYS A 134 3.84 -7.10 -2.99
C CYS A 134 3.78 -5.58 -3.12
N LEU A 135 2.80 -5.07 -3.86
CA LEU A 135 2.59 -3.64 -4.00
C LEU A 135 1.75 -3.12 -2.84
N ASN A 136 2.20 -2.06 -2.18
CA ASN A 136 1.44 -1.42 -1.11
C ASN A 136 1.12 0.04 -1.46
N VAL A 137 -0.09 0.47 -1.11
CA VAL A 137 -0.54 1.85 -1.27
C VAL A 137 -0.44 2.58 0.07
N HIS A 138 0.19 3.75 0.05
CA HIS A 138 0.48 4.54 1.24
C HIS A 138 -0.12 5.95 1.13
N PRO A 139 -0.90 6.42 2.13
CA PRO A 139 -1.58 7.72 2.09
C PRO A 139 -0.64 8.89 2.47
N GLY A 140 0.50 9.00 1.79
CA GLY A 140 1.48 10.07 1.95
C GLY A 140 2.48 10.12 0.79
N ASP A 141 3.05 11.30 0.54
CA ASP A 141 4.13 11.45 -0.45
C ASP A 141 5.45 10.95 0.14
N LEU A 142 5.83 9.73 -0.19
CA LEU A 142 7.08 9.13 0.28
C LEU A 142 8.33 9.71 -0.40
N THR A 143 8.18 10.56 -1.43
CA THR A 143 9.29 11.34 -1.99
C THR A 143 9.61 12.57 -1.16
N TYR A 144 8.71 12.96 -0.23
CA TYR A 144 8.94 14.08 0.68
C TYR A 144 9.88 13.68 1.83
N LEU A 145 11.11 14.17 1.75
CA LEU A 145 12.15 13.90 2.74
C LEU A 145 12.31 15.06 3.74
N LYS A 146 12.55 14.73 5.01
CA LYS A 146 12.96 15.68 6.04
C LYS A 146 14.19 15.15 6.74
N GLY A 147 15.29 15.90 6.67
CA GLY A 147 16.58 15.43 7.20
C GLY A 147 17.18 14.24 6.45
N GLY A 148 16.75 14.00 5.20
CA GLY A 148 17.19 12.86 4.38
C GLY A 148 16.35 11.60 4.54
N GLU A 149 15.34 11.61 5.42
CA GLU A 149 14.46 10.46 5.68
C GLU A 149 13.03 10.73 5.22
N ARG A 150 12.30 9.67 4.84
CA ARG A 150 10.87 9.76 4.47
C ARG A 150 10.08 10.28 5.67
N TYR A 151 9.46 11.45 5.52
CA TYR A 151 8.83 12.12 6.65
C TYR A 151 7.34 11.80 6.80
N LEU A 152 6.64 11.65 5.68
CA LEU A 152 5.20 11.40 5.64
C LEU A 152 4.86 9.89 5.75
N VAL A 153 5.51 9.19 6.68
CA VAL A 153 5.32 7.75 6.95
C VAL A 153 4.32 7.49 8.07
N GLY A 154 3.87 6.24 8.19
CA GLY A 154 3.02 5.77 9.27
C GLY A 154 1.56 5.51 8.86
N LEU A 155 0.75 5.09 9.83
CA LEU A 155 -0.58 4.54 9.57
C LEU A 155 -1.70 5.58 9.68
N HIS A 156 -2.81 5.30 9.01
CA HIS A 156 -4.05 6.07 9.09
C HIS A 156 -3.87 7.55 8.75
N THR A 157 -4.27 8.46 9.64
CA THR A 157 -4.21 9.91 9.44
C THR A 157 -2.83 10.50 9.71
N VAL A 158 -1.88 9.73 10.25
CA VAL A 158 -0.58 10.26 10.70
C VAL A 158 0.20 10.95 9.58
N PRO A 159 0.37 10.37 8.37
CA PRO A 159 1.01 11.06 7.25
C PRO A 159 0.35 12.39 6.88
N ILE A 160 -0.98 12.42 6.90
CA ILE A 160 -1.80 13.58 6.54
C ILE A 160 -1.66 14.69 7.57
N GLU A 161 -1.73 14.34 8.86
CA GLU A 161 -1.51 15.29 9.95
C GLU A 161 -0.12 15.90 9.88
N ARG A 162 0.92 15.09 9.58
CA ARG A 162 2.29 15.60 9.38
C ARG A 162 2.37 16.56 8.20
N ALA A 163 1.78 16.23 7.06
CA ALA A 163 1.74 17.10 5.89
C ALA A 163 1.08 18.46 6.20
N ILE A 164 -0.04 18.45 6.91
CA ILE A 164 -0.74 19.66 7.36
C ILE A 164 0.14 20.51 8.28
N LEU A 165 0.78 19.90 9.28
CA LEU A 165 1.61 20.61 10.26
C LEU A 165 2.90 21.20 9.66
N GLU A 166 3.43 20.53 8.64
CA GLU A 166 4.55 20.99 7.84
C GLU A 166 4.18 22.19 6.93
N GLY A 167 2.88 22.43 6.73
CA GLY A 167 2.38 23.51 5.90
C GLY A 167 2.41 23.19 4.40
N LEU A 168 2.33 21.91 4.04
CA LEU A 168 2.13 21.52 2.63
C LEU A 168 0.75 21.99 2.15
N ASP A 169 0.65 22.32 0.87
CA ASP A 169 -0.60 22.75 0.22
C ASP A 169 -1.35 21.60 -0.46
N HIS A 170 -0.73 20.43 -0.56
CA HIS A 170 -1.32 19.22 -1.13
C HIS A 170 -0.82 17.93 -0.48
N LEU A 171 -1.59 16.87 -0.68
CA LEU A 171 -1.27 15.48 -0.35
C LEU A 171 -1.05 14.69 -1.64
N ARG A 172 -0.35 13.57 -1.53
CA ARG A 172 -0.24 12.54 -2.57
C ARG A 172 -0.27 11.16 -1.94
N THR A 173 -0.63 10.17 -2.75
CA THR A 173 -0.52 8.75 -2.43
C THR A 173 0.71 8.20 -3.13
N SER A 174 1.50 7.38 -2.42
CA SER A 174 2.60 6.61 -2.98
C SER A 174 2.23 5.14 -3.12
N VAL A 175 2.73 4.48 -4.17
CA VAL A 175 2.70 3.02 -4.32
C VAL A 175 4.14 2.53 -4.25
N ILE A 176 4.40 1.59 -3.35
CA ILE A 176 5.72 1.01 -3.11
C ILE A 176 5.73 -0.50 -3.34
N ILE A 177 6.92 -1.07 -3.47
CA ILE A 177 7.12 -2.50 -3.19
C ILE A 177 7.30 -2.64 -1.69
N ALA A 178 6.42 -3.41 -1.04
CA ALA A 178 6.51 -3.74 0.36
C ALA A 178 7.63 -4.75 0.61
N GLU A 179 8.40 -4.53 1.67
CA GLU A 179 9.53 -5.37 2.05
C GLU A 179 9.15 -6.29 3.22
N PRO A 180 9.86 -7.42 3.43
CA PRO A 180 9.74 -8.21 4.65
C PRO A 180 10.02 -7.35 5.87
N TYR A 181 9.27 -7.56 6.95
CA TYR A 181 9.59 -6.90 8.20
C TYR A 181 10.63 -7.74 8.95
N GLU A 182 11.77 -7.12 9.29
CA GLU A 182 12.71 -7.67 10.26
C GLU A 182 12.44 -7.09 11.66
N ASP A 183 12.15 -5.79 11.71
CA ASP A 183 11.68 -5.03 12.87
C ASP A 183 10.54 -4.06 12.47
N SER A 184 9.93 -3.36 13.43
CA SER A 184 8.72 -2.54 13.19
C SER A 184 8.96 -1.22 12.47
N ASP A 185 10.20 -0.78 12.33
CA ASP A 185 10.51 0.63 12.05
C ASP A 185 10.66 0.95 10.56
N ASP A 186 10.70 -0.07 9.69
CA ASP A 186 11.05 0.07 8.26
C ASP A 186 9.91 -0.34 7.31
N MET A 187 8.67 0.05 7.63
CA MET A 187 7.47 -0.48 6.95
C MET A 187 7.16 0.16 5.58
N ASP A 188 7.69 1.36 5.33
CA ASP A 188 7.42 2.18 4.13
C ASP A 188 8.74 2.59 3.44
N SER A 189 9.73 1.70 3.39
CA SER A 189 11.10 1.92 2.89
C SER A 189 11.32 1.56 1.43
N GLY A 190 10.56 0.60 0.93
CA GLY A 190 10.81 0.02 -0.40
C GLY A 190 10.68 1.03 -1.55
N PRO A 191 11.12 0.65 -2.76
CA PRO A 191 11.11 1.52 -3.94
C PRO A 191 9.73 2.10 -4.23
N ILE A 192 9.67 3.40 -4.55
CA ILE A 192 8.42 4.11 -4.84
C ILE A 192 8.12 3.99 -6.34
N LEU A 193 7.25 3.06 -6.69
CA LEU A 193 6.86 2.80 -8.08
C LEU A 193 6.00 3.92 -8.66
N GLY A 194 5.06 4.41 -7.86
CA GLY A 194 4.03 5.35 -8.33
C GLY A 194 3.74 6.46 -7.34
N LEU A 195 3.42 7.64 -7.88
CA LEU A 195 2.93 8.78 -7.13
C LEU A 195 1.65 9.33 -7.78
N SER A 196 0.64 9.60 -6.97
CA SER A 196 -0.61 10.20 -7.46
C SER A 196 -0.44 11.67 -7.85
N PRO A 197 -1.41 12.27 -8.57
CA PRO A 197 -1.51 13.71 -8.70
C PRO A 197 -1.69 14.38 -7.32
N PRO A 198 -1.45 15.70 -7.22
CA PRO A 198 -1.65 16.44 -5.99
C PRO A 198 -3.14 16.55 -5.62
N VAL A 199 -3.47 16.27 -4.36
CA VAL A 199 -4.80 16.48 -3.78
C VAL A 199 -4.71 17.64 -2.78
N GLY A 200 -5.33 18.78 -3.11
CA GLY A 200 -5.19 20.01 -2.32
C GLY A 200 -5.69 19.90 -0.87
N ILE A 201 -4.93 20.50 0.05
CA ILE A 201 -5.25 20.57 1.48
C ILE A 201 -6.19 21.76 1.75
N ASP A 202 -7.29 21.50 2.44
CA ASP A 202 -8.24 22.49 2.94
C ASP A 202 -8.26 22.47 4.47
N LEU A 203 -7.76 23.54 5.09
CA LEU A 203 -7.73 23.66 6.55
C LEU A 203 -9.10 24.01 7.16
N THR A 204 -10.15 24.13 6.34
CA THR A 204 -11.53 24.41 6.78
C THR A 204 -11.65 25.72 7.58
N GLY A 205 -10.80 26.69 7.26
CA GLY A 205 -10.71 27.98 7.95
C GLY A 205 -9.80 28.02 9.17
N CYS A 206 -9.20 26.91 9.59
CA CYS A 206 -8.22 26.88 10.68
C CYS A 206 -6.88 27.50 10.25
N HIS A 207 -6.22 28.21 11.16
CA HIS A 207 -4.86 28.68 10.95
C HIS A 207 -3.83 27.58 11.33
N PRO A 208 -2.72 27.39 10.60
CA PRO A 208 -1.72 26.36 10.94
C PRO A 208 -1.20 26.41 12.38
N ASP A 209 -1.05 27.61 12.95
CA ASP A 209 -0.60 27.78 14.33
C ASP A 209 -1.61 27.26 15.36
N GLU A 210 -2.91 27.36 15.08
CA GLU A 210 -3.95 26.80 15.95
C GLU A 210 -3.85 25.27 15.99
N LEU A 211 -3.58 24.64 14.84
CA LEU A 211 -3.39 23.19 14.73
C LEU A 211 -2.13 22.74 15.49
N ARG A 212 -1.06 23.54 15.48
CA ARG A 212 0.16 23.26 16.26
C ARG A 212 -0.10 23.34 17.76
N THR A 213 -0.87 24.33 18.22
CA THR A 213 -1.27 24.42 19.64
C THR A 213 -2.09 23.20 20.06
N ILE A 214 -3.06 22.76 19.23
CA ILE A 214 -3.83 21.54 19.50
C ILE A 214 -2.91 20.33 19.70
N VAL A 215 -1.91 20.16 18.84
CA VAL A 215 -0.97 19.04 18.95
C VAL A 215 -0.11 19.13 20.21
N ALA A 216 0.32 20.33 20.59
CA ALA A 216 1.08 20.53 21.82
C ALA A 216 0.29 20.15 23.09
N ASP A 217 -1.03 20.29 23.04
CA ASP A 217 -1.94 19.96 24.15
C ASP A 217 -2.39 18.48 24.13
N ARG A 218 -2.04 17.69 23.11
CA ARG A 218 -2.42 16.28 23.04
C ARG A 218 -1.74 15.46 24.14
N PRO A 219 -2.44 14.44 24.69
CA PRO A 219 -1.79 13.47 25.56
C PRO A 219 -0.72 12.69 24.78
N ALA A 220 0.35 12.28 25.48
CA ALA A 220 1.43 11.50 24.88
C ALA A 220 0.97 10.17 24.27
N GLN A 221 -0.13 9.60 24.79
CA GLN A 221 -0.76 8.39 24.26
C GLN A 221 -2.08 8.73 23.57
N ARG A 222 -2.25 8.23 22.34
CA ARG A 222 -3.49 8.38 21.58
C ARG A 222 -4.64 7.66 22.31
N PRO A 223 -5.75 8.35 22.64
CA PRO A 223 -6.90 7.74 23.29
C PRO A 223 -7.55 6.65 22.44
N LEU A 224 -8.30 5.75 23.09
CA LEU A 224 -9.16 4.81 22.38
C LEU A 224 -10.24 5.59 21.62
N GLY A 225 -10.26 5.46 20.29
CA GLY A 225 -11.18 6.19 19.42
C GLY A 225 -10.59 7.42 18.71
N GLY A 226 -9.34 7.79 18.98
CA GLY A 226 -8.70 8.97 18.38
C GLY A 226 -8.59 10.16 19.34
N PHE A 227 -8.03 11.26 18.86
CA PHE A 227 -7.88 12.50 19.64
C PHE A 227 -9.17 13.33 19.69
N GLY A 228 -10.04 13.21 18.69
CA GLY A 228 -11.31 13.92 18.55
C GLY A 228 -11.20 15.43 18.25
N ASP A 229 -9.98 15.93 18.06
CA ASP A 229 -9.68 17.34 17.83
C ASP A 229 -9.86 17.78 16.37
N ALA A 230 -9.65 19.08 16.11
CA ALA A 230 -9.84 19.65 14.78
C ALA A 230 -8.86 19.08 13.75
N LEU A 231 -7.60 18.87 14.13
CA LEU A 231 -6.58 18.34 13.22
C LEU A 231 -6.93 16.92 12.77
N GLU A 232 -7.35 16.05 13.69
CA GLU A 232 -7.76 14.69 13.34
C GLU A 232 -9.00 14.69 12.43
N LYS A 233 -9.99 15.56 12.69
CA LYS A 233 -11.18 15.67 11.82
C LYS A 233 -10.82 16.11 10.41
N ILE A 234 -9.96 17.13 10.28
CA ILE A 234 -9.44 17.57 8.98
C ILE A 234 -8.72 16.41 8.30
N ALA A 235 -7.84 15.71 9.00
CA ALA A 235 -7.06 14.61 8.45
C ALA A 235 -7.93 13.42 8.00
N ILE A 236 -8.99 13.07 8.74
CA ILE A 236 -9.96 12.03 8.33
C ILE A 236 -10.66 12.44 7.04
N ALA A 237 -11.15 13.68 6.94
CA ALA A 237 -11.79 14.16 5.71
C ALA A 237 -10.82 14.16 4.52
N HIS A 238 -9.55 14.49 4.75
CA HIS A 238 -8.51 14.44 3.74
C HIS A 238 -8.12 13.02 3.37
N GLN A 239 -8.18 12.07 4.30
CA GLN A 239 -7.91 10.66 4.01
C GLN A 239 -8.93 10.10 3.01
N GLU A 240 -10.22 10.45 3.19
CA GLU A 240 -11.25 10.06 2.23
C GLU A 240 -11.05 10.73 0.87
N ARG A 241 -10.73 12.03 0.84
CA ARG A 241 -10.41 12.73 -0.42
C ARG A 241 -9.17 12.16 -1.12
N LEU A 242 -8.14 11.80 -0.35
CA LEU A 242 -6.90 11.22 -0.86
C LEU A 242 -7.12 9.79 -1.37
N LYS A 243 -8.03 9.04 -0.78
CA LYS A 243 -8.43 7.73 -1.32
C LYS A 243 -9.02 7.85 -2.72
N GLU A 244 -9.88 8.84 -2.96
CA GLU A 244 -10.50 9.03 -4.28
C GLU A 244 -9.57 9.70 -5.30
N GLY A 245 -8.92 10.80 -4.91
CA GLY A 245 -8.04 11.58 -5.79
C GLY A 245 -6.59 11.07 -5.87
N GLY A 246 -6.22 10.16 -4.96
CA GLY A 246 -4.89 9.57 -4.84
C GLY A 246 -4.93 8.08 -5.15
N ASP A 247 -5.33 7.25 -4.17
CA ASP A 247 -5.26 5.78 -4.25
C ASP A 247 -5.92 5.22 -5.51
N TRP A 248 -7.16 5.63 -5.80
CA TRP A 248 -7.93 5.14 -6.95
C TRP A 248 -7.33 5.56 -8.30
N ILE A 249 -6.53 6.62 -8.31
CA ILE A 249 -5.87 7.14 -9.50
C ILE A 249 -4.53 6.44 -9.72
N VAL A 250 -3.73 6.25 -8.66
CA VAL A 250 -2.35 5.74 -8.80
C VAL A 250 -2.25 4.21 -8.73
N LEU A 251 -3.03 3.55 -7.87
CA LEU A 251 -2.81 2.13 -7.61
C LEU A 251 -3.13 1.23 -8.81
N PRO A 252 -4.30 1.37 -9.48
CA PRO A 252 -4.58 0.53 -10.64
C PRO A 252 -3.55 0.61 -11.77
N PRO A 253 -3.15 1.79 -12.29
CA PRO A 253 -2.19 1.82 -13.39
C PRO A 253 -0.78 1.34 -12.99
N VAL A 254 -0.36 1.53 -11.73
CA VAL A 254 0.89 0.94 -11.24
C VAL A 254 0.83 -0.59 -11.27
N VAL A 255 -0.28 -1.19 -10.84
CA VAL A 255 -0.48 -2.65 -10.92
C VAL A 255 -0.37 -3.14 -12.37
N PHE A 256 -0.97 -2.42 -13.33
CA PHE A 256 -0.88 -2.75 -14.74
C PHE A 256 0.55 -2.64 -15.29
N ASP A 257 1.27 -1.55 -15.01
CA ASP A 257 2.64 -1.36 -15.47
C ASP A 257 3.61 -2.36 -14.82
N PHE A 258 3.39 -2.69 -13.54
CA PHE A 258 4.15 -3.74 -12.84
C PHE A 258 3.96 -5.09 -13.51
N ALA A 259 2.71 -5.53 -13.71
CA ALA A 259 2.37 -6.75 -14.42
C ALA A 259 2.91 -6.79 -15.86
N ALA A 260 2.95 -5.65 -16.54
CA ALA A 260 3.52 -5.53 -17.88
C ALA A 260 5.07 -5.55 -17.91
N GLY A 261 5.73 -5.76 -16.76
CA GLY A 261 7.18 -5.84 -16.65
C GLY A 261 7.87 -4.50 -16.94
N ARG A 262 7.23 -3.38 -16.58
CA ARG A 262 7.77 -2.03 -16.82
C ARG A 262 8.65 -1.50 -15.70
N PHE A 263 8.72 -2.19 -14.56
CA PHE A 263 9.62 -1.82 -13.47
C PHE A 263 10.75 -2.83 -13.32
N ALA A 264 11.94 -2.32 -13.04
CA ALA A 264 13.15 -3.08 -12.78
C ALA A 264 14.00 -2.39 -11.72
N SER A 265 14.95 -3.13 -11.14
CA SER A 265 15.94 -2.55 -10.23
C SER A 265 17.35 -3.05 -10.50
N ASP A 266 18.33 -2.24 -10.12
CA ASP A 266 19.74 -2.65 -9.97
C ASP A 266 20.29 -2.02 -8.69
N ALA A 267 20.74 -2.87 -7.74
CA ALA A 267 21.14 -2.47 -6.39
C ALA A 267 20.09 -1.55 -5.72
N ASP A 268 20.34 -0.24 -5.72
CA ASP A 268 19.52 0.79 -5.07
C ASP A 268 18.66 1.61 -6.06
N ASP A 269 18.82 1.36 -7.36
CA ASP A 269 18.21 2.16 -8.42
C ASP A 269 16.92 1.53 -8.96
N LEU A 270 15.89 2.37 -9.12
CA LEU A 270 14.65 2.02 -9.78
C LEU A 270 14.71 2.40 -11.27
N TYR A 271 14.20 1.53 -12.12
CA TYR A 271 14.12 1.73 -13.56
C TYR A 271 12.70 1.54 -14.05
N TYR A 272 12.35 2.32 -15.07
CA TYR A 272 11.08 2.23 -15.76
C TYR A 272 11.27 2.02 -17.26
N ARG A 273 10.46 1.13 -17.84
CA ARG A 273 10.55 0.78 -19.26
C ARG A 273 9.68 1.69 -20.11
N GLY A 274 10.33 2.59 -20.83
CA GLY A 274 9.76 3.38 -21.91
C GLY A 274 9.89 2.69 -23.28
N GLN A 275 9.59 3.43 -24.35
CA GLN A 275 9.77 2.94 -25.72
C GLN A 275 11.25 2.75 -26.09
N ALA A 276 12.13 3.56 -25.51
CA ALA A 276 13.57 3.56 -25.81
C ALA A 276 14.37 2.54 -24.99
N GLY A 277 13.75 1.86 -24.02
CA GLY A 277 14.42 0.94 -23.10
C GLY A 277 14.17 1.30 -21.64
N TRP A 278 15.17 1.03 -20.80
CA TRP A 278 15.12 1.29 -19.36
C TRP A 278 15.68 2.68 -19.05
N ASP A 279 14.88 3.49 -18.37
CA ASP A 279 15.28 4.78 -17.83
C ASP A 279 15.38 4.69 -16.31
N ARG A 280 16.48 5.17 -15.73
CA ARG A 280 16.64 5.30 -14.27
C ARG A 280 15.72 6.41 -13.77
N ILE A 281 14.96 6.13 -12.72
CA ILE A 281 13.92 7.02 -12.20
C ILE A 281 13.92 7.04 -10.66
N GLN A 282 13.37 8.09 -10.08
CA GLN A 282 12.98 8.08 -8.66
C GLN A 282 11.64 7.39 -8.45
N THR A 283 10.67 7.70 -9.32
CA THR A 283 9.29 7.18 -9.30
C THR A 283 8.58 7.51 -10.62
N VAL A 284 7.34 7.09 -10.78
CA VAL A 284 6.46 7.48 -11.90
C VAL A 284 5.26 8.25 -11.35
N GLU A 285 4.99 9.44 -11.87
CA GLU A 285 3.75 10.15 -11.58
C GLU A 285 2.63 9.66 -12.49
N TYR A 286 1.54 9.20 -11.89
CA TYR A 286 0.36 8.74 -12.60
C TYR A 286 -0.73 9.79 -12.54
N SER A 287 -1.44 9.98 -13.65
CA SER A 287 -2.57 10.90 -13.76
C SER A 287 -3.53 10.41 -14.84
N ASP A 288 -4.66 11.09 -15.00
CA ASP A 288 -5.63 10.79 -16.06
C ASP A 288 -5.04 10.91 -17.48
N VAL A 289 -3.92 11.62 -17.66
CA VAL A 289 -3.22 11.76 -18.95
C VAL A 289 -2.13 10.71 -19.19
N GLY A 290 -1.87 9.83 -18.21
CA GLY A 290 -0.92 8.73 -18.30
C GLY A 290 0.21 8.76 -17.27
N ALA A 291 1.24 7.96 -17.53
CA ALA A 291 2.42 7.77 -16.71
C ALA A 291 3.57 8.69 -17.12
N ALA A 292 4.11 9.46 -16.17
CA ALA A 292 5.23 10.37 -16.36
C ALA A 292 6.41 9.98 -15.44
N PRO A 293 7.45 9.30 -15.96
CA PRO A 293 8.62 8.96 -15.16
C PRO A 293 9.34 10.20 -14.65
N ARG A 294 9.68 10.23 -13.36
CA ARG A 294 10.46 11.29 -12.73
C ARG A 294 11.92 10.83 -12.60
N GLY A 295 12.86 11.69 -13.00
CA GLY A 295 14.29 11.41 -12.86
C GLY A 295 14.70 11.24 -11.39
N PRO A 296 15.91 10.67 -11.15
CA PRO A 296 16.46 10.49 -9.81
C PRO A 296 16.73 11.81 -9.09
#